data_AF-A0A5B3FNV2-F1
#
_entry.id   AF-A0A5B3FNV2-F1
#
_cell.length_a   1.000
_cell.length_b   1.000
_cell.length_c   1.000
_cell.angle_alpha   90.00
_cell.angle_beta   90.00
_cell.angle_gamma   90.00
#
_symmetry.space_group_name_H-M   'P 1'
#
loop_
_entity.id
_entity.type
_entity.pdbx_description
1 polymer ?
#
loop_
_entity_poly.entity_id
_entity_poly.type
_entity_poly.pdbx_seq_one_letter_code
_entity_poly.pdbx_strand_id
1 'polypeptide(L)' 'MNRLLIRDCIFNTDQIACIFWDRDENVLIVSLSSGKYKEFKDFPESEWKRLRETLGFTEDKE' A
#
# COMPACT_ATOMS: atom_id res chain seq x y z
N MET A 1 4.00 -12.94 11.84
CA MET A 1 3.01 -12.79 10.77
C MET A 1 2.63 -11.31 10.73
N ASN A 2 3.23 -10.54 9.83
CA ASN A 2 3.02 -9.09 9.78
C ASN A 2 1.77 -8.80 8.95
N ARG A 3 0.82 -8.08 9.56
CA ARG A 3 -0.46 -7.73 8.92
C ARG A 3 -0.44 -6.25 8.59
N LEU A 4 -0.77 -5.91 7.36
CA LEU A 4 -0.94 -4.54 6.91
C LEU A 4 -2.43 -4.24 6.78
N LEU A 5 -2.90 -3.24 7.51
CA LEU A 5 -4.26 -2.74 7.36
C LEU A 5 -4.25 -1.57 6.36
N ILE A 6 -5.02 -1.71 5.28
CA ILE A 6 -5.27 -0.65 4.31
C ILE A 6 -6.77 -0.41 4.28
N ARG A 7 -7.22 0.73 4.81
CA ARG A 7 -8.63 1.02 5.06
C ARG A 7 -9.29 -0.13 5.84
N ASP A 8 -10.17 -0.89 5.18
CA ASP A 8 -10.93 -2.00 5.76
C ASP A 8 -10.36 -3.38 5.39
N CYS A 9 -9.27 -3.41 4.62
CA CYS A 9 -8.65 -4.65 4.15
C CYS A 9 -7.39 -4.99 4.93
N ILE A 10 -7.36 -6.19 5.51
CA ILE A 10 -6.18 -6.76 6.14
C ILE A 10 -5.44 -7.60 5.11
N PHE A 11 -4.20 -7.23 4.84
CA PHE A 11 -3.27 -7.97 3.99
C PHE A 11 -2.19 -8.62 4.85
N ASN A 12 -1.75 -9.81 4.45
CA ASN A 12 -0.52 -10.39 4.98
C ASN A 12 0.64 -9.81 4.18
N THR A 13 1.59 -9.12 4.82
CA THR A 13 2.69 -8.44 4.11
C THR A 13 3.56 -9.43 3.34
N ASP A 14 3.64 -10.67 3.80
CA ASP A 14 4.36 -11.76 3.12
C ASP A 14 3.75 -12.12 1.75
N GLN A 15 2.46 -11.84 1.57
CA GLN A 15 1.75 -12.08 0.32
C GLN A 15 1.69 -10.84 -0.59
N ILE A 16 2.17 -9.69 -0.12
CA ILE A 16 2.20 -8.47 -0.92
C ILE A 16 3.48 -8.49 -1.76
N ALA A 17 3.31 -8.48 -3.08
CA ALA A 17 4.43 -8.37 -4.00
C ALA A 17 4.82 -6.91 -4.23
N CYS A 18 3.84 -6.01 -4.34
CA CYS A 18 4.07 -4.60 -4.59
C CYS A 18 2.90 -3.74 -4.09
N ILE A 19 3.19 -2.53 -3.63
CA ILE A 19 2.19 -1.50 -3.34
C ILE A 19 2.59 -0.27 -4.15
N PHE A 20 1.67 0.18 -5.00
CA PHE A 20 1.84 1.34 -5.87
C PHE A 20 0.72 2.33 -5.61
N TRP A 21 1.04 3.62 -5.57
CA TRP A 21 0.05 4.68 -5.44
C TRP A 21 0.16 5.59 -6.65
N ASP A 22 -0.93 5.68 -7.40
CA ASP A 22 -1.07 6.62 -8.51
C ASP A 22 -1.65 7.94 -7.97
N ARG A 23 -0.86 9.01 -8.08
CA ARG A 23 -1.24 10.33 -7.58
C ARG A 23 -2.23 11.05 -8.50
N ASP A 24 -2.16 10.82 -9.80
CA ASP A 24 -3.01 11.46 -10.79
C ASP A 24 -4.43 10.89 -10.74
N GLU A 25 -4.55 9.57 -10.65
CA GLU A 25 -5.84 8.88 -10.51
C GLU A 25 -6.30 8.79 -9.05
N ASN A 26 -5.41 9.09 -8.10
CA ASN A 26 -5.67 9.00 -6.66
C ASN A 26 -6.08 7.57 -6.26
N VAL A 27 -5.38 6.57 -6.80
CA VAL A 27 -5.68 5.14 -6.63
C VAL A 27 -4.48 4.43 -6.00
N LEU A 28 -4.74 3.61 -4.98
CA LEU A 28 -3.73 2.69 -4.44
C LEU A 28 -3.93 1.30 -5.02
N ILE A 29 -2.88 0.71 -5.57
CA ILE A 29 -2.86 -0.62 -6.16
C ILE A 29 -1.96 -1.51 -5.31
N VAL A 30 -2.54 -2.57 -4.75
CA VAL A 30 -1.84 -3.58 -3.96
C VAL A 30 -1.80 -4.87 -4.75
N SER A 31 -0.63 -5.23 -5.24
CA SER A 31 -0.41 -6.47 -5.97
C SER A 31 0.08 -7.56 -5.01
N LEU A 32 -0.54 -8.73 -5.09
CA LEU A 32 -0.22 -9.91 -4.30
C LEU A 32 0.68 -10.86 -5.10
N SER A 33 1.52 -11.60 -4.40
CA SER A 33 2.40 -12.63 -4.98
C SER A 33 1.63 -13.75 -5.69
N SER A 34 0.33 -13.90 -5.42
CA SER A 34 -0.59 -14.79 -6.14
C SER A 34 -0.95 -14.31 -7.55
N GLY A 35 -0.50 -13.12 -7.98
CA GLY A 35 -0.91 -12.49 -9.25
C GLY A 35 -2.26 -11.77 -9.20
N LYS A 36 -2.92 -11.77 -8.04
CA LYS A 36 -4.11 -10.96 -7.78
C LYS A 36 -3.68 -9.56 -7.36
N TYR A 37 -4.48 -8.55 -7.69
CA TYR A 37 -4.27 -7.20 -7.20
C TYR A 37 -5.57 -6.62 -6.64
N LYS A 38 -5.45 -5.57 -5.83
CA LYS A 38 -6.58 -4.87 -5.24
C LYS A 38 -6.37 -3.38 -5.36
N GLU A 39 -7.38 -2.70 -5.89
CA GLU A 39 -7.35 -1.25 -6.11
C GLU A 39 -8.23 -0.57 -5.06
N PHE A 40 -7.73 0.53 -4.51
CA PHE A 40 -8.46 1.42 -3.63
C PHE A 40 -8.56 2.76 -4.34
N LYS A 41 -9.75 3.06 -4.87
CA LYS A 41 -10.05 4.36 -5.46
C LYS A 41 -10.18 5.43 -4.38
N ASP A 42 -9.99 6.68 -4.78
CA ASP A 42 -10.06 7.86 -3.90
C ASP A 42 -9.11 7.72 -2.70
N PHE A 43 -7.92 7.15 -2.88
CA PHE A 43 -6.93 6.94 -1.84
C PHE A 43 -6.04 8.18 -1.70
N PRO A 44 -6.31 9.07 -0.71
CA PRO A 44 -5.65 10.36 -0.67
C PRO A 44 -4.18 10.23 -0.28
N GLU A 45 -3.39 11.20 -0.71
CA GLU A 45 -1.96 11.31 -0.39
C GLU A 45 -1.67 11.20 1.12
N SER A 46 -2.55 11.75 1.96
CA SER A 46 -2.41 11.68 3.42
C SER A 46 -2.49 10.25 3.97
N GLU A 47 -3.36 9.40 3.41
CA GLU A 47 -3.41 7.97 3.76
C GLU A 47 -2.18 7.24 3.22
N TRP A 48 -1.75 7.57 2.00
CA TRP A 48 -0.53 6.99 1.41
C TRP A 48 0.72 7.31 2.21
N LYS A 49 0.86 8.56 2.67
CA LYS A 49 1.97 8.98 3.52
C LYS A 49 2.00 8.19 4.83
N ARG A 50 0.86 8.08 5.51
CA ARG A 50 0.72 7.25 6.73
C ARG A 50 1.04 5.78 6.49
N LEU A 51 0.63 5.24 5.33
CA LEU A 51 0.92 3.87 4.95
C LEU A 51 2.42 3.65 4.75
N ARG A 52 3.11 4.56 4.05
CA ARG A 52 4.57 4.52 3.88
C ARG A 52 5.31 4.57 5.22
N GLU A 53 4.90 5.46 6.13
CA GLU A 53 5.45 5.54 7.49
C GLU A 53 5.24 4.22 8.26
N THR A 54 4.05 3.64 8.18
CA THR A 54 3.72 2.36 8.84
C THR A 54 4.54 1.19 8.30
N LEU A 55 4.80 1.19 6.99
CA LEU A 55 5.61 0.19 6.31
C LEU A 55 7.11 0.36 6.56
N GLY A 56 7.53 1.45 7.22
CA GLY A 56 8.94 1.75 7.42
C GLY A 56 9.66 2.18 6.14
N PHE A 57 8.91 2.60 5.09
CA PHE A 57 9.48 3.36 3.97
C PHE A 57 9.87 4.75 4.49
N THR A 58 10.95 4.80 5.26
CA THR A 58 11.66 6.04 5.49
C THR A 58 12.29 6.38 4.15
N GLU A 59 12.03 7.59 3.62
CA GLU A 59 12.92 8.14 2.61
C GLU A 59 14.32 8.18 3.26
N ASP A 60 15.15 7.19 2.93
CA ASP A 60 16.56 7.24 3.24
C ASP A 60 17.10 8.43 2.44
N LYS A 61 17.35 9.53 3.15
CA LYS A 61 18.12 10.65 2.60
C LYS A 61 19.57 10.16 2.48
N GLU A 62 19.88 9.47 1.40
CA GLU A 62 21.27 9.38 0.90
C GLU A 62 21.56 10.46 -0.13
#